data_AF-A0A7V9P5W5-F1
#
_entry.id   AF-A0A7V9P5W5-F1
#
_cell.length_a   1.000
_cell.length_b   1.000
_cell.length_c   1.000
_cell.angle_alpha   90.00
_cell.angle_beta   90.00
_cell.angle_gamma   90.00
#
_symmetry.space_group_name_H-M   'P 1'
#
loop_
_entity.id
_entity.type
_entity.pdbx_description
1 polymer ?
#
loop_
_entity_poly.entity_id
_entity_poly.type
_entity_poly.pdbx_seq_one_letter_code
_entity_poly.pdbx_strand_id
1 'polypeptide(L)'
;MNKEKAGYSSYGAGATDVAAPGGNGTTADCKRTVLSTLPGEAWGCLQGTSMASPHTAGVAALIVSQFGRVGNDAGTLDVVMRPTQVESYLQSSVIDQGLPGYDECFGHGRINALRAVLQDTSKLYDAMAPYCPEYAE
;
A
#
# COMPACT_ATOMS: atom_id res chain seq x y z
N MET A 1 1.25 14.80 -4.33
CA MET A 1 2.04 13.94 -3.42
C MET A 1 3.33 13.56 -4.14
N ASN A 2 4.48 13.73 -3.49
CA ASN A 2 5.80 13.60 -4.13
C ASN A 2 6.30 12.16 -4.27
N LYS A 3 5.44 11.17 -3.96
CA LYS A 3 5.73 9.73 -4.08
C LYS A 3 6.98 9.26 -3.32
N GLU A 4 7.47 10.04 -2.39
CA GLU A 4 8.59 9.76 -1.49
C GLU A 4 8.16 8.88 -0.31
N LYS A 5 9.13 8.18 0.30
CA LYS A 5 8.92 7.56 1.61
C LYS A 5 8.74 8.66 2.65
N ALA A 6 7.70 8.53 3.49
CA ALA A 6 7.53 9.46 4.60
C ALA A 6 8.72 9.38 5.57
N GLY A 7 9.12 10.53 6.14
CA GLY A 7 10.28 10.60 7.02
C GLY A 7 10.14 9.75 8.29
N TYR A 8 8.91 9.58 8.77
CA TYR A 8 8.58 8.76 9.95
C TYR A 8 8.45 7.26 9.65
N SER A 9 8.39 6.85 8.38
CA SER A 9 8.16 5.44 8.04
C SER A 9 9.42 4.64 8.31
N SER A 10 9.33 3.66 9.20
CA SER A 10 10.35 2.61 9.36
C SER A 10 10.51 1.82 8.06
N TYR A 11 11.70 1.27 7.85
CA TYR A 11 12.13 0.53 6.66
C TYR A 11 13.33 -0.35 7.01
N GLY A 12 13.65 -1.32 6.16
CA GLY A 12 14.78 -2.24 6.33
C GLY A 12 14.56 -3.57 5.62
N ALA A 13 15.62 -4.35 5.45
CA ALA A 13 15.60 -5.63 4.77
C ALA A 13 14.48 -6.56 5.30
N GLY A 14 13.52 -6.90 4.44
CA GLY A 14 12.42 -7.81 4.75
C GLY A 14 11.32 -7.22 5.65
N ALA A 15 11.37 -5.93 5.99
CA ALA A 15 10.39 -5.29 6.86
C ALA A 15 9.21 -4.66 6.09
N THR A 16 9.43 -4.29 4.82
CA THR A 16 8.42 -3.64 3.97
C THR A 16 7.99 -4.58 2.84
N ASP A 17 6.69 -4.89 2.74
CA ASP A 17 6.15 -5.66 1.61
C ASP A 17 5.71 -4.75 0.46
N VAL A 18 4.96 -3.68 0.78
CA VAL A 18 4.45 -2.70 -0.19
C VAL A 18 4.32 -1.32 0.47
N ALA A 19 4.39 -0.27 -0.34
CA ALA A 19 4.12 1.10 0.07
C ALA A 19 2.70 1.56 -0.29
N ALA A 20 2.16 2.49 0.48
CA ALA A 20 0.88 3.13 0.20
C ALA A 20 0.86 4.58 0.69
N PRO A 21 -0.08 5.42 0.20
CA PRO A 21 -0.20 6.80 0.65
C PRO A 21 -0.53 6.89 2.16
N GLY A 22 0.46 7.27 2.96
CA GLY A 22 0.30 7.55 4.39
C GLY A 22 0.39 9.03 4.77
N GLY A 23 0.78 9.89 3.82
CA GLY A 23 1.04 11.31 4.05
C GLY A 23 2.49 11.62 4.46
N ASN A 24 2.92 12.87 4.27
CA ASN A 24 4.23 13.41 4.67
C ASN A 24 4.16 14.94 4.75
N GLY A 25 3.37 15.47 5.67
CA GLY A 25 3.10 16.90 5.82
C GLY A 25 3.26 17.39 7.26
N THR A 26 2.75 18.60 7.51
CA THR A 26 2.53 19.14 8.86
C THR A 26 1.08 18.89 9.27
N THR A 27 0.81 18.76 10.58
CA THR A 27 -0.47 18.33 11.21
C THR A 27 -1.71 19.23 10.95
N ALA A 28 -1.72 20.04 9.89
CA ALA A 28 -2.86 20.88 9.52
C ALA A 28 -3.04 21.07 8.00
N ASP A 29 -2.14 20.54 7.15
CA ASP A 29 -2.30 20.62 5.69
C ASP A 29 -2.91 19.33 5.16
N CYS A 30 -3.93 19.42 4.30
CA CYS A 30 -4.52 18.27 3.61
C CYS A 30 -3.93 18.06 2.21
N LYS A 31 -2.82 18.74 1.89
CA LYS A 31 -2.17 18.68 0.58
C LYS A 31 -1.14 17.54 0.54
N ARG A 32 -0.52 17.27 1.67
CA ARG A 32 0.51 16.25 1.87
C ARG A 32 0.12 15.22 2.92
N THR A 33 -1.01 15.36 3.60
CA THR A 33 -1.56 14.35 4.52
C THR A 33 -2.81 13.66 3.92
N VAL A 34 -3.39 12.73 4.66
CA VAL A 34 -4.58 11.96 4.28
C VAL A 34 -5.80 12.51 5.02
N LEU A 35 -6.79 12.99 4.28
CA LEU A 35 -8.08 13.37 4.84
C LEU A 35 -8.82 12.11 5.31
N SER A 36 -9.25 12.10 6.56
CA SER A 36 -9.92 10.96 7.20
C SER A 36 -11.06 11.43 8.08
N THR A 37 -12.04 10.54 8.30
CA THR A 37 -13.11 10.75 9.26
C THR A 37 -12.58 10.67 10.69
N LEU A 38 -13.13 11.50 11.58
CA LEU A 38 -12.89 11.52 13.02
C LEU A 38 -14.22 11.33 13.78
N PRO A 39 -14.19 10.88 15.04
CA PRO A 39 -15.38 10.84 15.88
C PRO A 39 -16.09 12.19 15.96
N GLY A 40 -17.41 12.17 16.13
CA GLY A 40 -18.23 13.38 16.23
C GLY A 40 -18.48 14.07 14.90
N GLU A 41 -18.63 13.30 13.82
CA GLU A 41 -18.92 13.79 12.45
C GLU A 41 -17.86 14.77 11.91
N ALA A 42 -16.64 14.66 12.42
CA ALA A 42 -15.54 15.52 12.07
C ALA A 42 -14.65 14.90 10.99
N TRP A 43 -13.83 15.76 10.39
CA TRP A 43 -12.80 15.37 9.43
C TRP A 43 -11.46 15.92 9.90
N GLY A 44 -10.41 15.14 9.67
CA GLY A 44 -9.05 15.48 10.05
C GLY A 44 -8.06 15.08 8.98
N CYS A 45 -6.96 15.81 8.93
CA CYS A 45 -5.87 15.58 8.00
C CYS A 45 -4.73 14.91 8.77
N LEU A 46 -4.62 13.60 8.57
CA LEU A 46 -3.79 12.68 9.34
C LEU A 46 -2.64 12.13 8.50
N GLN A 47 -1.56 11.73 9.17
CA GLN A 47 -0.48 11.02 8.52
C GLN A 47 0.02 9.90 9.41
N GLY A 48 0.54 8.86 8.77
CA GLY A 48 1.12 7.73 9.45
C GLY A 48 1.14 6.49 8.56
N THR A 49 1.89 5.48 8.98
CA THR A 49 1.72 4.12 8.46
C THR A 49 0.31 3.62 8.76
N SER A 50 -0.31 4.06 9.87
CA SER A 50 -1.73 3.85 10.18
C SER A 50 -2.70 4.38 9.12
N MET A 51 -2.29 5.33 8.27
CA MET A 51 -3.07 5.80 7.13
C MET A 51 -2.70 5.07 5.83
N ALA A 52 -1.47 4.57 5.70
CA ALA A 52 -1.07 3.73 4.58
C ALA A 52 -1.73 2.34 4.64
N SER A 53 -1.75 1.70 5.81
CA SER A 53 -2.33 0.37 6.02
C SER A 53 -3.79 0.22 5.56
N PRO A 54 -4.74 1.12 5.87
CA PRO A 54 -6.12 0.99 5.38
C PRO A 54 -6.24 1.15 3.87
N HIS A 55 -5.34 1.88 3.20
CA HIS A 55 -5.31 1.89 1.74
C HIS A 55 -4.89 0.52 1.19
N THR A 56 -3.85 -0.09 1.75
CA THR A 56 -3.40 -1.44 1.37
C THR A 56 -4.49 -2.49 1.63
N ALA A 57 -5.13 -2.43 2.81
CA ALA A 57 -6.23 -3.32 3.16
C ALA A 57 -7.41 -3.19 2.19
N GLY A 58 -7.75 -1.97 1.77
CA GLY A 58 -8.78 -1.73 0.75
C GLY A 58 -8.45 -2.38 -0.59
N VAL A 59 -7.21 -2.27 -1.06
CA VAL A 59 -6.77 -2.94 -2.31
C VAL A 59 -6.78 -4.46 -2.16
N ALA A 60 -6.32 -5.00 -1.03
CA ALA A 60 -6.41 -6.43 -0.75
C ALA A 60 -7.87 -6.93 -0.76
N ALA A 61 -8.80 -6.18 -0.17
CA ALA A 61 -10.23 -6.50 -0.21
C ALA A 61 -10.79 -6.49 -1.64
N LEU A 62 -10.37 -5.54 -2.49
CA LEU A 62 -10.74 -5.53 -3.91
C LEU A 62 -10.23 -6.77 -4.65
N ILE A 63 -8.99 -7.20 -4.37
CA ILE A 63 -8.43 -8.43 -4.94
C ILE A 63 -9.25 -9.65 -4.52
N VAL A 64 -9.57 -9.79 -3.23
CA VAL A 64 -10.41 -10.91 -2.73
C VAL A 64 -11.78 -10.87 -3.38
N SER A 65 -12.42 -9.71 -3.44
CA SER A 65 -13.75 -9.56 -4.04
C SER A 65 -13.77 -9.93 -5.53
N GLN A 66 -12.70 -9.62 -6.26
CA GLN A 66 -12.63 -9.82 -7.71
C GLN A 66 -12.20 -11.25 -8.10
N PHE A 67 -11.27 -11.84 -7.35
CA PHE A 67 -10.59 -13.10 -7.72
C PHE A 67 -10.76 -14.25 -6.71
N GLY A 68 -11.36 -13.96 -5.56
CA GLY A 68 -11.73 -14.97 -4.58
C GLY A 68 -12.83 -15.88 -5.08
N ARG A 69 -13.12 -16.92 -4.30
CA ARG A 69 -14.19 -17.88 -4.59
C ARG A 69 -15.08 -17.99 -3.37
N VAL A 70 -16.35 -18.27 -3.59
CA VAL A 70 -17.25 -18.59 -2.49
C VAL A 70 -16.71 -19.83 -1.76
N GLY A 71 -16.48 -19.69 -0.47
CA GLY A 71 -15.95 -20.72 0.40
C GLY A 71 -16.40 -20.50 1.84
N ASN A 72 -16.03 -21.43 2.71
CA ASN A 72 -16.27 -21.30 4.14
C ASN A 72 -15.06 -20.62 4.78
N ASP A 73 -15.27 -19.48 5.42
CA ASP A 73 -14.30 -18.84 6.32
C ASP A 73 -14.86 -18.81 7.74
N ALA A 74 -14.18 -19.48 8.67
CA ALA A 74 -14.60 -19.61 10.07
C ALA A 74 -16.10 -20.00 10.25
N GLY A 75 -16.67 -20.79 9.34
CA GLY A 75 -18.07 -21.24 9.39
C GLY A 75 -19.08 -20.27 8.75
N THR A 76 -18.63 -19.20 8.12
CA THR A 76 -19.45 -18.26 7.34
C THR A 76 -19.18 -18.47 5.85
N LEU A 77 -20.24 -18.44 5.04
CA LEU A 77 -20.11 -18.47 3.59
C LEU A 77 -19.72 -17.07 3.10
N ASP A 78 -18.51 -16.93 2.58
CA ASP A 78 -17.98 -15.65 2.08
C ASP A 78 -17.10 -15.85 0.84
N VAL A 79 -16.73 -14.76 0.16
CA VAL A 79 -15.71 -14.76 -0.88
C VAL A 79 -14.34 -14.81 -0.23
N VAL A 80 -13.64 -15.92 -0.42
CA VAL A 80 -12.36 -16.20 0.23
C VAL A 80 -11.22 -16.34 -0.78
N MET A 81 -10.03 -15.95 -0.34
CA MET A 81 -8.78 -16.14 -1.06
C MET A 81 -7.66 -16.37 -0.05
N ARG A 82 -6.72 -17.27 -0.35
CA ARG A 82 -5.61 -17.57 0.58
C ARG A 82 -4.78 -16.30 0.81
N PRO A 83 -4.40 -15.96 2.06
CA PRO A 83 -3.64 -14.74 2.35
C PRO A 83 -2.36 -14.60 1.51
N THR A 84 -1.59 -15.68 1.36
CA THR A 84 -0.37 -15.68 0.52
C THR A 84 -0.65 -15.43 -0.95
N GLN A 85 -1.84 -15.82 -1.43
CA GLN A 85 -2.26 -15.55 -2.80
C GLN A 85 -2.67 -14.07 -2.96
N VAL A 86 -3.33 -13.49 -1.96
CA VAL A 86 -3.67 -12.05 -1.94
C VAL A 86 -2.40 -11.21 -1.92
N GLU A 87 -1.45 -11.56 -1.06
CA GLU A 87 -0.13 -10.93 -0.95
C GLU A 87 0.63 -10.96 -2.29
N SER A 88 0.77 -12.14 -2.90
CA SER A 88 1.44 -12.26 -4.20
C SER A 88 0.77 -11.44 -5.31
N TYR A 89 -0.56 -11.37 -5.31
CA TYR A 89 -1.32 -10.55 -6.27
C TYR A 89 -1.13 -9.05 -6.04
N LEU A 90 -1.13 -8.65 -4.77
CA LEU A 90 -0.92 -7.28 -4.36
C LEU A 90 0.50 -6.84 -4.76
N GLN A 91 1.53 -7.60 -4.39
CA GLN A 91 2.94 -7.33 -4.72
C GLN A 91 3.20 -7.31 -6.23
N SER A 92 2.52 -8.13 -7.02
CA SER A 92 2.72 -8.17 -8.49
C SER A 92 2.01 -7.06 -9.26
N SER A 93 1.06 -6.35 -8.64
CA SER A 93 0.28 -5.29 -9.29
C SER A 93 0.71 -3.86 -8.89
N VAL A 94 1.71 -3.74 -8.01
CA VAL A 94 2.29 -2.47 -7.59
C VAL A 94 2.95 -1.71 -8.75
N ILE A 95 3.24 -0.44 -8.49
CA ILE A 95 4.18 0.36 -9.24
C ILE A 95 5.49 0.36 -8.47
N ASP A 96 6.53 -0.20 -9.06
CA ASP A 96 7.88 -0.23 -8.50
C ASP A 96 8.42 1.21 -8.31
N GLN A 97 9.05 1.48 -7.17
CA GLN A 97 9.53 2.78 -6.75
C GLN A 97 10.88 2.64 -6.04
N GLY A 98 11.82 3.57 -6.26
CA GLY A 98 13.13 3.46 -5.64
C GLY A 98 14.07 2.62 -6.50
N LEU A 99 14.72 1.61 -5.91
CA LEU A 99 15.56 0.69 -6.68
C LEU A 99 14.68 -0.30 -7.45
N PRO A 100 15.03 -0.67 -8.69
CA PRO A 100 14.24 -1.64 -9.44
C PRO A 100 14.10 -2.99 -8.71
N GLY A 101 12.86 -3.43 -8.50
CA GLY A 101 12.54 -4.68 -7.82
C GLY A 101 12.13 -4.48 -6.37
N TYR A 102 12.64 -5.35 -5.49
CA TYR A 102 12.45 -5.18 -4.06
C TYR A 102 13.48 -4.18 -3.53
N ASP A 103 13.05 -3.23 -2.74
CA ASP A 103 13.90 -2.31 -1.99
C ASP A 103 13.43 -2.17 -0.54
N GLU A 104 14.33 -1.78 0.36
CA GLU A 104 14.01 -1.72 1.79
C GLU A 104 12.95 -0.67 2.14
N CYS A 105 12.81 0.36 1.31
CA CYS A 105 11.98 1.54 1.57
C CYS A 105 10.54 1.39 1.08
N PHE A 106 10.34 0.78 -0.09
CA PHE A 106 9.03 0.61 -0.71
C PHE A 106 8.61 -0.86 -0.84
N GLY A 107 9.45 -1.80 -0.42
CA GLY A 107 9.21 -3.22 -0.57
C GLY A 107 9.17 -3.58 -2.05
N HIS A 108 8.09 -4.18 -2.52
CA HIS A 108 7.87 -4.43 -3.94
C HIS A 108 7.43 -3.17 -4.73
N GLY A 109 7.06 -2.09 -4.04
CA GLY A 109 6.59 -0.85 -4.64
C GLY A 109 5.25 -0.37 -4.08
N ARG A 110 4.70 0.67 -4.69
CA ARG A 110 3.45 1.30 -4.25
C ARG A 110 2.22 0.61 -4.82
N ILE A 111 1.25 0.32 -3.95
CA ILE A 111 -0.03 -0.27 -4.33
C ILE A 111 -0.74 0.54 -5.43
N ASN A 112 -1.47 -0.16 -6.30
CA ASN A 112 -2.30 0.43 -7.33
C ASN A 112 -3.62 -0.35 -7.47
N ALA A 113 -4.71 0.24 -6.98
CA ALA A 113 -6.02 -0.41 -6.97
C ALA A 113 -6.52 -0.80 -8.37
N LEU A 114 -6.32 0.05 -9.37
CA LEU A 114 -6.75 -0.21 -10.74
C LEU A 114 -6.00 -1.40 -11.33
N ARG A 115 -4.67 -1.42 -11.18
CA ARG A 115 -3.84 -2.52 -11.67
C ARG A 115 -4.18 -3.82 -10.94
N ALA A 116 -4.39 -3.77 -9.63
CA ALA A 116 -4.80 -4.92 -8.83
C ALA A 116 -6.12 -5.53 -9.35
N VAL A 117 -7.16 -4.71 -9.53
CA VAL A 117 -8.48 -5.18 -10.01
C VAL A 117 -8.44 -5.69 -11.46
N LEU A 118 -7.57 -5.13 -12.29
CA LEU A 118 -7.39 -5.57 -13.68
C LEU A 118 -6.45 -6.75 -13.86
N GLN A 119 -5.86 -7.29 -12.78
CA GLN A 119 -4.77 -8.28 -12.84
C GLN A 119 -3.59 -7.80 -13.72
N ASP A 120 -3.33 -6.50 -13.75
CA ASP A 120 -2.20 -5.97 -14.50
C ASP A 120 -0.90 -6.16 -13.71
N THR A 121 -0.19 -7.24 -14.02
CA THR A 121 1.11 -7.61 -13.43
C THR A 121 2.30 -7.27 -14.34
N SER A 122 2.07 -6.48 -15.39
CA SER A 122 3.15 -5.98 -16.25
C SER A 122 4.15 -5.17 -15.43
N LYS A 123 5.46 -5.31 -15.66
CA LYS A 123 6.44 -4.52 -14.91
C LYS A 123 6.25 -3.02 -15.20
N LEU A 124 6.04 -2.23 -14.15
CA LEU A 124 5.90 -0.78 -14.24
C LEU A 124 6.76 -0.12 -13.15
N TYR A 125 7.64 0.78 -13.56
CA TYR A 125 8.60 1.45 -12.70
C TYR A 125 8.40 2.97 -12.73
N ASP A 126 8.40 3.60 -11.56
CA ASP A 126 8.26 5.05 -11.39
C ASP A 126 9.63 5.72 -11.27
N ALA A 127 10.26 6.00 -12.41
CA ALA A 127 11.59 6.60 -12.48
C ALA A 127 11.70 8.01 -11.86
N MET A 128 10.57 8.63 -11.53
CA MET A 128 10.51 9.94 -10.86
C MET A 128 10.35 9.83 -9.35
N ALA A 129 10.30 8.60 -8.79
CA ALA A 129 10.25 8.38 -7.36
C ALA A 129 11.56 8.89 -6.71
N PRO A 130 11.47 9.70 -5.63
CA PRO A 130 12.66 10.18 -4.94
C PRO A 130 13.49 9.02 -4.39
N TYR A 131 14.82 9.18 -4.45
CA TYR A 131 15.75 8.19 -3.91
C TYR A 131 15.51 7.97 -2.41
N CYS A 132 15.48 6.72 -2.00
CA CYS A 132 15.50 6.33 -0.61
C CYS A 132 16.82 5.61 -0.32
N PRO A 133 17.65 6.09 0.63
CA PRO A 133 18.87 5.40 0.98
C PRO A 133 18.53 4.08 1.67
N GLU A 134 18.98 2.97 1.12
CA GLU A 134 19.00 1.69 1.83
C GLU A 134 20.09 1.74 2.91
N TYR A 135 19.84 1.10 4.05
CA TYR A 135 20.90 0.96 5.04
C TYR A 135 21.92 -0.04 4.48
N ALA A 136 23.15 0.41 4.28
CA ALA A 136 24.27 -0.53 4.29
C ALA A 136 24.49 -0.91 5.76
N GLU A 137 23.77 -1.92 6.24
CA GLU A 137 24.11 -2.61 7.48
C GLU A 137 25.51 -3.25 7.38
#